data_AF-A0A447U5W6-F1
#
_entry.id   AF-A0A447U5W6-F1
#
_cell.length_a   1.000
_cell.length_b   1.000
_cell.length_c   1.000
_cell.angle_alpha   90.00
_cell.angle_beta   90.00
_cell.angle_gamma   90.00
#
_symmetry.space_group_name_H-M   'P 1'
#
loop_
_entity.id
_entity.type
_entity.pdbx_description
1 polymer ?
#
loop_
_entity_poly.entity_id
_entity_poly.type
_entity_poly.pdbx_seq_one_letter_code
_entity_poly.pdbx_strand_id
1 'polypeptide(L)'
;MGAMENKGLNIFNSKYVLARTDTATDKDYLDIERVIGHEYFHNWTGNRVTCRDWFQLSLKEGLTVFRDQEFSSDLGSRAVNRISNVRNHARFTIRGRRQPDGASYPPG
;
A
#
# COMPACT_ATOMS: atom_id res chain seq x y z
N MET A 1 4.36 -6.97 5.15
CA MET A 1 3.23 -6.11 5.56
C MET A 1 3.79 -4.89 6.27
N GLY A 2 3.24 -3.70 6.03
CA GLY A 2 3.70 -2.44 6.62
C GLY A 2 2.92 -2.04 7.87
N ALA A 3 1.62 -2.32 7.89
CA ALA A 3 0.71 -2.18 9.02
C ALA A 3 -0.40 -3.25 8.90
N MET A 4 -1.31 -3.31 9.87
CA MET A 4 -2.37 -4.31 9.95
C MET A 4 -3.67 -3.73 10.54
N GLU A 5 -4.79 -3.99 9.88
CA GLU A 5 -6.12 -3.40 10.09
C GLU A 5 -6.95 -4.02 11.24
N ASN A 6 -6.30 -4.50 12.30
CA ASN A 6 -6.98 -5.13 13.43
C ASN A 6 -8.07 -4.21 13.98
N LYS A 7 -9.32 -4.66 13.97
CA LYS A 7 -10.49 -3.81 14.21
C LYS A 7 -10.41 -3.08 15.56
N GLY A 8 -10.25 -1.76 15.49
CA GLY A 8 -10.17 -0.89 16.67
C GLY A 8 -8.81 -0.88 17.38
N LEU A 9 -7.81 -1.60 16.85
CA LEU A 9 -6.46 -1.70 17.40
C LEU A 9 -5.45 -1.95 16.27
N ASN A 10 -5.35 -1.03 15.32
CA ASN A 10 -4.40 -1.16 14.21
C ASN A 10 -2.95 -1.23 14.74
N ILE A 11 -2.15 -2.12 14.17
CA ILE A 11 -0.73 -2.29 14.52
C ILE A 11 0.12 -1.85 13.34
N PHE A 12 1.03 -0.90 13.59
CA PHE A 12 1.87 -0.30 12.54
C PHE A 12 3.34 -0.60 12.78
N ASN A 13 4.10 -0.81 11.69
CA ASN A 13 5.55 -0.71 11.76
C ASN A 13 5.94 0.76 12.04
N SER A 14 6.88 0.98 12.96
CA SER A 14 7.30 2.33 13.38
C SER A 14 7.71 3.24 12.22
N LYS A 15 8.21 2.67 11.11
CA LYS A 15 8.51 3.41 9.87
C LYS A 15 7.32 4.19 9.32
N TYR A 16 6.10 3.69 9.51
CA TYR A 16 4.87 4.30 9.02
C TYR A 16 4.10 5.07 10.10
N VAL A 17 4.79 5.49 11.16
CA VAL A 17 4.19 6.29 12.25
C VAL A 17 5.12 7.42 12.69
N LEU A 18 6.40 7.12 12.92
CA LEU A 18 7.33 8.07 13.51
C LEU A 18 7.93 8.98 12.44
N ALA A 19 7.59 10.26 12.47
CA ALA A 19 8.23 11.27 11.65
C ALA A 19 8.46 12.57 12.41
N ARG A 20 9.63 13.16 12.16
CA ARG A 20 10.01 14.53 12.52
C ARG A 20 10.81 15.12 11.36
N THR A 21 10.80 16.44 11.22
CA THR A 21 11.42 17.14 10.09
C THR A 21 12.94 16.93 9.97
N ASP A 22 13.61 16.59 11.08
CA ASP A 22 15.04 16.29 11.13
C ASP A 22 15.37 14.83 10.82
N THR A 23 14.39 13.93 10.83
CA THR A 23 14.60 12.48 10.70
C THR A 23 13.84 11.83 9.54
N ALA A 24 12.85 12.50 8.96
CA ALA A 24 11.95 11.96 7.96
C ALA A 24 11.91 12.87 6.72
N THR A 25 11.94 12.25 5.55
CA THR A 25 11.84 12.94 4.26
C THR A 25 10.38 13.23 3.92
N ASP A 26 10.12 14.15 2.98
CA ASP A 26 8.77 14.40 2.45
C ASP A 26 8.08 13.10 1.98
N LYS A 27 8.87 12.19 1.39
CA LYS A 27 8.38 10.88 0.98
C LYS A 27 7.91 10.05 2.17
N ASP A 28 8.63 10.10 3.29
CA ASP A 28 8.23 9.37 4.50
C ASP A 28 6.91 9.93 5.05
N TYR A 29 6.73 11.26 5.07
CA TYR A 29 5.46 11.87 5.46
C TYR A 29 4.29 11.41 4.58
N LEU A 30 4.46 11.41 3.26
CA LEU A 30 3.43 10.95 2.32
C LEU A 30 3.16 9.44 2.46
N ASP A 31 4.19 8.63 2.72
CA ASP A 31 4.04 7.20 2.95
C ASP A 31 3.30 6.91 4.28
N ILE A 32 3.56 7.68 5.34
CA ILE A 32 2.83 7.61 6.62
C ILE A 32 1.36 7.97 6.42
N GLU A 33 1.07 9.10 5.76
CA GLU A 33 -0.29 9.53 5.43
C GLU A 33 -1.06 8.43 4.69
N ARG A 34 -0.46 7.88 3.63
CA ARG A 34 -1.08 6.84 2.81
C ARG A 34 -1.34 5.57 3.62
N VAL A 35 -0.37 5.10 4.42
CA VAL A 35 -0.52 3.85 5.19
C VAL A 35 -1.54 4.01 6.32
N ILE A 36 -1.55 5.13 7.03
CA ILE A 36 -2.58 5.40 8.04
C ILE A 36 -3.97 5.44 7.40
N GLY A 37 -4.10 6.13 6.25
CA GLY A 37 -5.34 6.16 5.48
C GLY A 37 -5.78 4.77 5.04
N HIS A 38 -4.87 3.96 4.51
CA HIS A 38 -5.11 2.58 4.07
C HIS A 38 -5.71 1.71 5.19
N GLU A 39 -5.06 1.66 6.36
CA GLU A 39 -5.56 0.86 7.48
C GLU A 39 -6.88 1.40 8.05
N TYR A 40 -7.09 2.72 8.01
CA TYR A 40 -8.37 3.32 8.39
C TYR A 40 -9.49 2.94 7.41
N PHE A 41 -9.21 2.92 6.11
CA PHE A 41 -10.19 2.59 5.07
C PHE A 41 -10.61 1.12 5.12
N HIS A 42 -9.70 0.21 5.48
CA HIS A 42 -10.03 -1.18 5.78
C HIS A 42 -11.13 -1.36 6.83
N ASN A 43 -11.36 -0.36 7.71
CA ASN A 43 -12.46 -0.38 8.67
C ASN A 43 -13.82 -0.65 8.00
N TRP A 44 -14.02 -0.16 6.77
CA TRP A 44 -15.19 -0.45 5.95
C TRP A 44 -14.92 -1.51 4.88
N THR A 45 -13.86 -1.34 4.09
CA THR A 45 -13.51 -2.20 2.95
C THR A 45 -12.50 -3.29 3.34
N GLY A 46 -12.92 -4.19 4.23
CA GLY A 46 -12.10 -5.29 4.74
C GLY A 46 -12.61 -5.85 6.06
N ASN A 47 -13.05 -4.95 6.95
CA ASN A 47 -13.55 -5.31 8.28
C ASN A 47 -15.09 -5.41 8.34
N ARG A 48 -15.82 -4.36 7.92
CA ARG A 48 -17.30 -4.38 7.93
C ARG A 48 -17.87 -5.29 6.83
N VAL A 49 -17.28 -5.23 5.64
CA VAL A 49 -17.47 -6.21 4.57
C VAL A 49 -16.13 -6.89 4.38
N THR A 50 -16.09 -8.20 4.58
CA THR A 50 -14.85 -8.99 4.56
C THR A 50 -14.87 -10.09 3.51
N CYS A 51 -13.71 -10.69 3.25
CA CYS A 51 -13.55 -11.76 2.27
C CYS A 51 -14.16 -13.06 2.79
N ARG A 52 -14.96 -13.75 1.97
CA ARG A 52 -15.48 -15.08 2.30
C ARG A 52 -14.36 -16.12 2.35
N ASP A 53 -13.39 -15.97 1.46
CA ASP A 53 -12.24 -16.84 1.31
C ASP A 53 -11.04 -16.04 0.76
N TRP A 54 -9.84 -16.59 0.88
CA TRP A 54 -8.61 -15.88 0.55
C TRP A 54 -8.38 -15.62 -0.94
N PHE A 55 -9.10 -16.31 -1.83
CA PHE A 55 -9.04 -15.98 -3.27
C PHE A 55 -9.65 -14.61 -3.56
N GLN A 56 -10.50 -14.11 -2.64
CA GLN A 56 -11.11 -12.79 -2.71
C GLN A 56 -10.24 -11.70 -2.09
N LEU A 57 -8.97 -11.95 -1.75
CA LEU A 57 -8.12 -10.95 -1.08
C LEU A 57 -8.09 -9.59 -1.81
N SER A 58 -8.09 -9.60 -3.15
CA SER A 58 -8.14 -8.38 -3.97
C SER A 58 -9.41 -7.54 -3.75
N LEU A 59 -10.51 -8.13 -3.26
CA LEU A 59 -11.71 -7.38 -2.90
C LEU A 59 -11.42 -6.34 -1.82
N LYS A 60 -10.70 -6.72 -0.75
CA LYS A 60 -10.34 -5.77 0.31
C LYS A 60 -9.08 -5.00 -0.03
N GLU A 61 -8.05 -5.66 -0.55
CA GLU A 61 -6.76 -5.03 -0.83
C GLU A 61 -6.84 -4.08 -2.02
N GLY A 62 -7.38 -4.54 -3.16
CA GLY A 62 -7.47 -3.73 -4.37
C GLY A 62 -8.34 -2.49 -4.19
N LEU A 63 -9.50 -2.64 -3.54
CA LEU A 63 -10.39 -1.51 -3.26
C LEU A 63 -9.79 -0.56 -2.22
N THR A 64 -9.12 -1.06 -1.19
CA THR A 64 -8.52 -0.20 -0.16
C THR A 64 -7.27 0.53 -0.69
N VAL A 65 -6.46 -0.13 -1.52
CA VAL A 65 -5.38 0.53 -2.28
C VAL A 65 -5.95 1.64 -3.17
N PHE A 66 -7.02 1.38 -3.91
CA PHE A 66 -7.65 2.42 -4.72
C PHE A 66 -8.08 3.63 -3.88
N ARG A 67 -8.68 3.39 -2.71
CA ARG A 67 -9.11 4.45 -1.79
C ARG A 67 -7.94 5.24 -1.22
N ASP A 68 -6.82 4.60 -0.87
CA ASP A 68 -5.63 5.32 -0.40
C ASP A 68 -5.01 6.19 -1.51
N GLN A 69 -5.03 5.73 -2.76
CA GLN A 69 -4.54 6.50 -3.90
C GLN A 69 -5.39 7.72 -4.19
N GLU A 70 -6.72 7.58 -4.10
CA GLU A 70 -7.63 8.72 -4.25
C GLU A 70 -7.46 9.72 -3.09
N PHE A 71 -7.33 9.23 -1.85
CA PHE A 71 -7.08 10.08 -0.68
C PHE A 71 -5.80 10.92 -0.83
N SER A 72 -4.67 10.29 -1.14
CA SER A 72 -3.40 11.01 -1.37
C SER A 72 -3.47 11.93 -2.60
N SER A 73 -4.29 11.60 -3.59
CA SER A 73 -4.48 12.43 -4.79
C SER A 73 -5.33 13.67 -4.53
N ASP A 74 -6.31 13.57 -3.63
CA ASP A 74 -7.19 14.67 -3.23
C ASP A 74 -6.51 15.66 -2.29
N LEU A 75 -5.69 15.18 -1.36
CA LEU A 75 -4.95 16.04 -0.43
C LEU A 75 -3.65 16.61 -1.02
N GLY A 76 -2.98 15.84 -1.87
CA GLY A 76 -1.70 16.20 -2.47
C GLY A 76 -1.82 16.53 -3.96
N SER A 77 -0.88 16.01 -4.75
CA SER A 77 -0.88 16.19 -6.21
C SER A 77 -1.36 14.93 -6.92
N ARG A 78 -2.57 14.99 -7.47
CA ARG A 78 -3.17 13.91 -8.27
C ARG A 78 -2.27 13.44 -9.42
N ALA A 79 -1.62 14.36 -10.13
CA ALA A 79 -0.71 14.02 -11.23
C ALA A 79 0.52 13.24 -10.74
N VAL A 80 1.17 13.69 -9.66
CA VAL A 80 2.35 13.03 -9.09
C VAL A 80 2.00 11.64 -8.56
N ASN A 81 0.90 11.52 -7.81
CA ASN A 81 0.41 10.24 -7.31
C ASN A 81 0.15 9.25 -8.46
N ARG A 82 -0.56 9.70 -9.51
CA ARG A 82 -0.84 8.86 -10.67
C ARG A 82 0.43 8.39 -11.38
N ILE A 83 1.39 9.29 -11.64
CA ILE A 83 2.67 8.95 -12.28
C ILE A 83 3.44 7.92 -11.44
N SER A 84 3.51 8.11 -10.12
CA SER A 84 4.17 7.18 -9.20
C SER A 84 3.52 5.79 -9.24
N ASN A 85 2.19 5.73 -9.18
CA ASN A 85 1.43 4.48 -9.21
C ASN A 85 1.59 3.74 -10.54
N VAL A 86 1.53 4.44 -11.68
CA VAL A 86 1.81 3.86 -13.01
C VAL A 86 3.22 3.31 -13.06
N ARG A 87 4.21 4.07 -12.57
CA ARG A 87 5.62 3.65 -12.57
C ARG A 87 5.81 2.39 -11.74
N ASN A 88 5.19 2.29 -10.58
CA ASN A 88 5.25 1.09 -9.74
C ASN A 88 4.58 -0.12 -10.44
N HIS A 89 3.38 0.05 -10.99
CA HIS A 89 2.70 -1.01 -11.74
C HIS A 89 3.52 -1.49 -12.94
N ALA A 90 4.08 -0.57 -13.73
CA ALA A 90 4.91 -0.91 -14.88
C ALA A 90 6.19 -1.64 -14.47
N ARG A 91 6.83 -1.22 -13.38
CA ARG A 91 8.07 -1.84 -12.88
C ARG A 91 7.84 -3.25 -12.35
N PHE A 92 6.90 -3.41 -11.43
CA PHE A 92 6.77 -4.66 -10.68
C PHE A 92 5.75 -5.62 -11.28
N THR A 93 4.65 -5.11 -11.82
CA THR A 93 3.57 -5.97 -12.36
C THR A 93 3.80 -6.34 -13.82
N ILE A 94 4.23 -5.38 -14.65
CA ILE A 94 4.42 -5.62 -16.10
C ILE A 94 5.83 -6.10 -16.42
N ARG A 95 6.86 -5.37 -15.98
CA ARG A 95 8.26 -5.72 -16.29
C ARG A 95 8.79 -6.86 -15.44
N GLY A 96 8.31 -7.03 -14.21
CA GLY A 96 8.63 -8.19 -13.36
C GLY A 96 8.18 -9.54 -13.93
N ARG A 97 7.25 -9.56 -14.90
CA ARG A 97 6.86 -10.78 -15.63
C ARG A 97 7.74 -11.12 -16.83
N ARG A 98 8.77 -10.31 -17.13
CA ARG A 98 9.81 -10.62 -18.13
C ARG A 98 11.11 -11.07 -17.46
N GLN A 99 11.07 -12.07 -16.60
CA GLN A 99 12.24 -12.92 -16.42
C GLN A 99 12.16 -14.01 -17.49
N PRO A 100 13.18 -14.18 -18.35
CA PRO A 100 13.31 -15.43 -19.09
C PRO A 100 13.59 -16.53 -18.06
N ASP A 101 12.72 -17.53 -18.05
CA ASP A 101 13.00 -18.93 -17.79
C ASP A 101 14.51 -19.27 -17.87
N GLY A 102 15.22 -19.17 -16.74
CA GLY A 102 16.67 -19.43 -16.73
C GLY A 102 17.49 -19.10 -15.49
N ALA A 103 16.90 -18.73 -14.34
CA ALA A 103 17.68 -18.53 -13.11
C ALA A 103 17.34 -19.58 -12.05
N SER A 104 18.24 -20.53 -11.88
CA SER A 104 18.27 -21.48 -10.76
C SER A 104 18.27 -20.73 -9.42
N TYR A 105 17.37 -21.11 -8.52
CA TYR A 105 17.45 -20.73 -7.10
C TYR A 105 18.78 -21.21 -6.50
N PRO A 106 19.51 -20.40 -5.71
CA PRO A 106 20.54 -20.94 -4.84
C PRO A 106 19.86 -21.60 -3.62
N PRO A 107 20.41 -22.70 -3.07
CA PRO A 107 20.02 -23.15 -1.74
C PRO A 107 20.80 -22.34 -0.68
N GLY A 108 20.11 -21.90 0.36
CA GLY A 108 20.68 -21.31 1.59
C GLY A 108 20.64 -19.80 1.64
#